data_AF-A0A1V6AYM5-F1
#
_entry.id   AF-A0A1V6AYM5-F1
#
_cell.length_a   1.000
_cell.length_b   1.000
_cell.length_c   1.000
_cell.angle_alpha   90.00
_cell.angle_beta   90.00
_cell.angle_gamma   90.00
#
_symmetry.space_group_name_H-M   'P 1'
#
loop_
_entity.id
_entity.type
_entity.pdbx_description
1 polymer ?
#
loop_
_entity_poly.entity_id
_entity_poly.type
_entity_poly.pdbx_seq_one_letter_code
_entity_poly.pdbx_strand_id
1 'polypeptide(L)'
;MTKPKSARPAALIAAVCILLAAAAAAEARIVGPAEARTAAARLLEFENARPDLRLTPGVFALGRVEPLLRRGRPVAYLARLEPRGFMILSDITEGSPQVFVSYEGDPDRMARIPYLARLLDRLDYAKVQLRYLPASGPAAAGRGAAESPDREAVNRNERRWEALGRGEVAAARSADGSSSAEVTPLLATKWNQDTPFWNYTPRVGGEPTPAGCSAVAMAQVMNYWKHPAQGQGSHSYTWNGQTLSADFNHPYHWSLMRDTYYAGTYTAAQADAVARLCSDVGISIDMQYAVDGSGSYINDNDALTAFFKYSPDAHETDRAEAGSWEAWFEVIRREVEIHQPVIMAIYNRAEESGHAVVADGYRTSPSNQLHINMGWGGFADNYYSVDHIYHFGDAEWDYAVIGIHPMRIKLTLKATEGGTTVPSPGTYVYPYGTTQIVRATAVPETHYAFTGWTGDVSGTQNPVDIVVDMEKTATANFLRNIYAPLSASGQKILNRSFSQAEYINLITFEPNPDNVDIKFHRLYEVEGTKRTEIALLETAVEFQHRGVLKDKTYTYHIVAVNSASREGAPAVLVVQ
;
A
#
# COMPACT_ATOMS: atom_id res chain seq x y z
N MET A 1 19.37 38.30 -71.98
CA MET A 1 18.70 37.03 -71.64
C MET A 1 18.74 36.86 -70.12
N THR A 2 17.60 36.49 -69.54
CA THR A 2 17.42 35.87 -68.21
C THR A 2 17.80 36.64 -66.93
N LYS A 3 16.80 37.42 -66.46
CA LYS A 3 16.29 37.60 -65.08
C LYS A 3 17.27 37.56 -63.88
N PRO A 4 17.46 38.68 -63.17
CA PRO A 4 17.64 38.71 -61.71
C PRO A 4 16.28 38.76 -61.00
N LYS A 5 16.09 37.94 -59.96
CA LYS A 5 14.90 37.99 -59.09
C LYS A 5 14.90 39.27 -58.27
N SER A 6 13.76 39.95 -58.33
CA SER A 6 13.44 41.25 -57.77
C SER A 6 13.34 41.26 -56.24
N ALA A 7 13.72 42.41 -55.69
CA ALA A 7 13.46 42.88 -54.36
C ALA A 7 11.97 42.77 -53.95
N ARG A 8 11.73 42.50 -52.66
CA ARG A 8 10.46 42.73 -51.99
C ARG A 8 10.38 44.20 -51.55
N PRO A 9 9.31 44.95 -51.83
CA PRO A 9 9.04 46.22 -51.15
C PRO A 9 8.23 45.98 -49.86
N ALA A 10 8.45 46.90 -48.93
CA ALA A 10 7.90 46.96 -47.59
C ALA A 10 6.44 47.47 -47.57
N ALA A 11 5.86 47.34 -46.36
CA ALA A 11 4.69 48.01 -45.79
C ALA A 11 3.32 47.35 -45.99
N LEU A 12 2.81 46.75 -44.91
CA LEU A 12 1.66 47.35 -44.23
C LEU A 12 1.64 46.99 -42.75
N ILE A 13 1.54 48.05 -41.96
CA ILE A 13 1.43 48.13 -40.51
C ILE A 13 0.07 47.58 -40.09
N ALA A 14 0.06 46.63 -39.15
CA ALA A 14 -1.10 46.36 -38.31
C ALA A 14 -0.59 46.10 -36.89
N ALA A 15 -0.93 47.03 -36.00
CA ALA A 15 -0.54 47.09 -34.61
C ALA A 15 -0.94 45.81 -33.86
N VAL A 16 0.05 45.11 -33.32
CA VAL A 16 -0.13 44.22 -32.16
C VAL A 16 0.68 44.83 -31.04
N CYS A 17 -0.04 45.26 -30.00
CA CYS A 17 0.52 45.80 -28.77
C CYS A 17 1.56 44.83 -28.22
N ILE A 18 2.83 45.21 -28.34
CA ILE A 18 3.92 44.58 -27.64
C ILE A 18 3.75 44.93 -26.16
N LEU A 19 3.08 44.05 -25.41
CA LEU A 19 3.31 43.89 -23.98
C LEU A 19 4.72 43.32 -23.83
N LEU A 20 5.73 44.20 -23.92
CA LEU A 20 7.04 43.95 -23.33
C LEU A 20 6.83 44.01 -21.82
N ALA A 21 6.32 42.92 -21.24
CA ALA A 21 6.67 42.59 -19.88
C ALA A 21 8.18 42.35 -19.91
N ALA A 22 8.94 43.34 -19.47
CA ALA A 22 10.34 43.18 -19.17
C ALA A 22 10.43 41.98 -18.21
N ALA A 23 10.89 40.84 -18.71
CA ALA A 23 11.41 39.78 -17.89
C ALA A 23 12.67 40.37 -17.25
N ALA A 24 12.49 41.01 -16.09
CA ALA A 24 13.59 41.21 -15.18
C ALA A 24 14.19 39.82 -14.96
N ALA A 25 15.44 39.63 -15.42
CA ALA A 25 16.23 38.50 -14.98
C ALA A 25 16.26 38.63 -13.46
N ALA A 26 15.52 37.77 -12.76
CA ALA A 26 15.49 37.76 -11.31
C ALA A 26 16.91 37.46 -10.84
N GLU A 27 17.59 38.47 -10.30
CA GLU A 27 18.76 38.23 -9.46
C GLU A 27 18.28 37.42 -8.28
N ALA A 28 18.96 36.31 -7.98
CA ALA A 28 18.54 35.47 -6.86
C ALA A 28 18.52 36.23 -5.55
N ARG A 29 17.35 36.24 -4.90
CA ARG A 29 17.17 36.99 -3.66
C ARG A 29 17.80 36.20 -2.53
N ILE A 30 18.95 36.67 -2.09
CA ILE A 30 19.62 36.16 -0.89
C ILE A 30 18.74 36.41 0.33
N VAL A 31 18.52 35.36 1.11
CA VAL A 31 17.82 35.42 2.40
C VAL A 31 18.78 35.94 3.46
N GLY A 32 18.38 37.02 4.13
CA GLY A 32 19.17 37.62 5.22
C GLY A 32 19.04 36.85 6.55
N PRO A 33 19.96 37.02 7.52
CA PRO A 33 19.92 36.28 8.78
C PRO A 33 18.64 36.51 9.61
N ALA A 34 18.10 37.72 9.60
CA ALA A 34 16.85 38.05 10.32
C ALA A 34 15.63 37.37 9.68
N GLU A 35 15.61 37.30 8.35
CA GLU A 35 14.57 36.60 7.59
C GLU A 35 14.65 35.10 7.82
N ALA A 36 15.84 34.50 7.72
CA ALA A 36 16.06 33.09 8.02
C ALA A 36 15.64 32.72 9.44
N ARG A 37 15.94 33.57 10.43
CA ARG A 37 15.50 33.36 11.81
C ARG A 37 13.98 33.42 11.96
N THR A 38 13.33 34.36 11.27
CA THR A 38 11.87 34.48 11.28
C THR A 38 11.22 33.26 10.64
N ALA A 39 11.70 32.85 9.46
CA ALA A 39 11.25 31.64 8.79
C ALA A 39 11.44 30.41 9.66
N ALA A 40 12.61 30.23 10.29
CA ALA A 40 12.88 29.10 11.18
C ALA A 40 11.91 29.03 12.37
N ALA A 41 11.57 30.18 12.98
CA ALA A 41 10.62 30.23 14.08
C ALA A 41 9.20 29.80 13.64
N ARG A 42 8.75 30.28 12.48
CA ARG A 42 7.45 29.91 11.90
C ARG A 42 7.41 28.45 11.44
N LEU A 43 8.50 27.97 10.85
CA LEU A 43 8.65 26.57 10.48
C LEU A 43 8.56 25.66 11.70
N LEU A 44 9.21 26.05 12.81
CA LEU A 44 9.15 25.32 14.06
C LEU A 44 7.76 25.31 14.71
N GLU A 45 6.97 26.38 14.55
CA GLU A 45 5.56 26.38 14.94
C GLU A 45 4.76 25.27 14.22
N PHE A 46 5.03 25.03 12.93
CA PHE A 46 4.40 23.90 12.21
C PHE A 46 4.84 22.56 12.75
N GLU A 47 6.15 22.36 12.94
CA GLU A 47 6.65 21.09 13.45
C GLU A 47 6.04 20.80 14.83
N ASN A 48 6.09 21.76 15.77
CA ASN A 48 5.51 21.58 17.10
C ASN A 48 3.98 21.33 17.10
N ALA A 49 3.27 21.71 16.03
CA ALA A 49 1.84 21.48 15.92
C ALA A 49 1.47 20.09 15.35
N ARG A 50 2.44 19.31 14.83
CA ARG A 50 2.13 18.04 14.19
C ARG A 50 1.73 16.93 15.17
N PRO A 51 0.84 16.00 14.76
CA PRO A 51 0.41 14.89 15.62
C PRO A 51 1.51 13.87 15.93
N ASP A 52 2.40 13.59 14.98
CA ASP A 52 3.50 12.62 15.06
C ASP A 52 4.61 13.06 16.01
N LEU A 53 4.88 14.37 16.06
CA LEU A 53 5.85 14.96 16.99
C LEU A 53 5.43 14.85 18.46
N ARG A 54 4.16 14.57 18.76
CA ARG A 54 3.72 14.24 20.14
C ARG A 54 4.22 12.87 20.63
N LEU A 55 4.79 12.05 19.74
CA LEU A 55 5.50 10.82 20.09
C LEU A 55 6.95 11.09 20.55
N THR A 56 7.48 12.29 20.28
CA THR A 56 8.78 12.76 20.78
C THR A 56 8.54 13.63 22.03
N PRO A 57 9.19 13.39 23.18
CA PRO A 57 8.95 14.18 24.38
C PRO A 57 9.42 15.64 24.22
N GLY A 58 8.50 16.59 24.04
CA GLY A 58 8.74 18.03 24.23
C GLY A 58 8.34 18.94 23.06
N VAL A 59 7.95 20.18 23.39
CA VAL A 59 7.87 21.29 22.43
C VAL A 59 9.28 21.80 22.19
N PHE A 60 9.75 21.80 20.95
CA PHE A 60 11.08 22.29 20.60
C PHE A 60 11.12 23.82 20.63
N ALA A 61 12.23 24.38 21.10
CA ALA A 61 12.50 25.82 21.03
C ALA A 61 13.57 26.12 19.98
N LEU A 62 13.46 27.29 19.33
CA LEU A 62 14.45 27.75 18.36
C LEU A 62 15.67 28.31 19.11
N GLY A 63 16.81 27.64 18.95
CA GLY A 63 18.11 28.09 19.43
C GLY A 63 18.77 29.09 18.48
N ARG A 64 20.09 28.94 18.29
CA ARG A 64 20.87 29.80 17.40
C ARG A 64 20.58 29.48 15.93
N VAL A 65 20.50 30.52 15.11
CA VAL A 65 20.47 30.43 13.64
C VAL A 65 21.78 31.02 13.11
N GLU A 66 22.56 30.21 12.41
CA GLU A 66 23.89 30.58 11.92
C GLU A 66 24.11 30.16 10.46
N PRO A 67 24.92 30.90 9.68
CA PRO A 67 25.19 30.53 8.30
C PRO A 67 25.98 29.22 8.25
N LEU A 68 25.52 28.29 7.40
CA LEU A 68 26.24 27.07 7.08
C LEU A 68 27.12 27.32 5.86
N LEU A 69 28.42 27.09 6.02
CA LEU A 69 29.42 27.36 4.99
C LEU A 69 29.77 26.10 4.21
N ARG A 70 29.77 26.17 2.88
CA ARG A 70 30.42 25.18 2.00
C ARG A 70 31.48 25.90 1.18
N ARG A 71 32.70 25.36 1.12
CA ARG A 71 33.84 25.97 0.38
C ARG A 71 34.06 27.45 0.73
N GLY A 72 33.87 27.81 2.01
CA GLY A 72 34.05 29.19 2.51
C GLY A 72 32.92 30.16 2.18
N ARG A 73 31.80 29.71 1.61
CA ARG A 73 30.64 30.55 1.26
C ARG A 73 29.40 30.09 2.01
N PRO A 74 28.53 31.01 2.46
CA PRO A 74 27.20 30.63 2.95
C PRO A 74 26.42 29.93 1.83
N VAL A 75 25.79 28.80 2.15
CA VAL A 75 24.91 28.06 1.23
C VAL A 75 23.53 27.75 1.82
N ALA A 76 23.40 27.91 3.13
CA ALA A 76 22.20 27.65 3.90
C ALA A 76 22.33 28.31 5.29
N TYR A 77 21.27 28.24 6.09
CA TYR A 77 21.31 28.54 7.52
C TYR A 77 21.03 27.28 8.34
N LEU A 78 21.82 27.07 9.39
CA LEU A 78 21.60 26.05 10.41
C LEU A 78 20.84 26.68 11.58
N ALA A 79 19.63 26.21 11.85
CA ALA A 79 18.82 26.55 13.00
C ALA A 79 18.87 25.41 14.02
N ARG A 80 19.51 25.61 15.17
CA ARG A 80 19.55 24.61 16.25
C ARG A 80 18.20 24.54 16.98
N LEU A 81 17.77 23.32 17.31
CA LEU A 81 16.56 23.08 18.09
C LEU A 81 16.95 22.64 19.50
N GLU A 82 16.24 23.16 20.50
CA GLU A 82 16.43 22.81 21.90
C GLU A 82 15.29 21.89 22.37
N PRO A 83 15.56 20.81 23.14
CA PRO A 83 16.85 20.46 23.72
C PRO A 83 17.82 19.70 22.79
N ARG A 84 17.38 19.34 21.59
CA ARG A 84 18.17 18.60 20.58
C ARG A 84 17.55 18.77 19.20
N GLY A 85 18.33 18.46 18.17
CA GLY A 85 17.91 18.56 16.78
C GLY A 85 18.35 19.85 16.09
N PHE A 86 18.05 19.95 14.81
CA PHE A 86 18.36 21.11 13.98
C PHE A 86 17.48 21.16 12.72
N MET A 87 17.39 22.33 12.11
CA MET A 87 16.74 22.58 10.83
C MET A 87 17.72 23.30 9.91
N ILE A 88 17.69 22.98 8.63
CA ILE A 88 18.45 23.69 7.59
C ILE A 88 17.48 24.45 6.71
N LEU A 89 17.76 25.73 6.53
CA LEU A 89 17.01 26.63 5.66
C LEU A 89 17.86 27.02 4.46
N SER A 90 17.22 27.13 3.29
CA SER A 90 17.86 27.72 2.11
C SER A 90 18.27 29.17 2.42
N ASP A 91 19.39 29.62 1.84
CA ASP A 91 19.80 31.03 1.89
C ASP A 91 19.46 31.81 0.61
N ILE A 92 18.66 31.20 -0.27
CA ILE A 92 18.05 31.79 -1.47
C ILE A 92 16.55 31.49 -1.50
N THR A 93 15.74 32.42 -2.04
CA THR A 93 14.29 32.25 -2.08
C THR A 93 13.78 31.24 -3.08
N GLU A 94 14.57 30.98 -4.12
CA GLU A 94 14.25 29.97 -5.11
C GLU A 94 14.28 28.57 -4.51
N GLY A 95 15.04 28.39 -3.42
CA GLY A 95 15.13 27.13 -2.69
C GLY A 95 14.06 26.99 -1.61
N SER A 96 13.71 25.74 -1.31
CA SER A 96 12.75 25.40 -0.27
C SER A 96 13.14 26.07 1.07
N PRO A 97 12.21 26.76 1.76
CA PRO A 97 12.51 27.38 3.05
C PRO A 97 13.00 26.40 4.12
N GLN A 98 12.52 25.16 4.06
CA GLN A 98 12.97 24.06 4.91
C GLN A 98 13.58 22.97 4.04
N VAL A 99 14.91 22.90 4.05
CA VAL A 99 15.70 21.92 3.29
C VAL A 99 15.73 20.58 4.02
N PHE A 100 15.89 20.65 5.33
CA PHE A 100 16.02 19.49 6.20
C PHE A 100 15.57 19.87 7.61
N VAL A 101 14.97 18.91 8.31
CA VAL A 101 14.73 19.01 9.75
C VAL A 101 15.20 17.71 10.39
N SER A 102 15.70 17.79 11.62
CA SER A 102 15.94 16.62 12.46
C SER A 102 15.62 16.95 13.91
N TYR A 103 14.87 16.06 14.54
CA TYR A 103 14.45 16.20 15.94
C TYR A 103 15.41 15.53 16.92
N GLU A 104 16.23 14.59 16.45
CA GLU A 104 17.17 13.82 17.28
C GLU A 104 18.62 13.93 16.82
N GLY A 105 18.88 14.48 15.63
CA GLY A 105 20.19 14.55 15.02
C GLY A 105 21.14 15.57 15.65
N ASP A 106 22.43 15.27 15.53
CA ASP A 106 23.53 16.16 15.90
C ASP A 106 24.03 16.93 14.67
N PRO A 107 23.93 18.27 14.64
CA PRO A 107 24.37 19.07 13.50
C PRO A 107 25.88 18.91 13.20
N ASP A 108 26.70 18.57 14.20
CA ASP A 108 28.15 18.47 13.99
C ASP A 108 28.52 17.19 13.18
N ARG A 109 27.57 16.27 13.03
CA ARG A 109 27.70 15.05 12.20
C ARG A 109 27.07 15.17 10.82
N MET A 110 26.53 16.33 10.45
CA MET A 110 25.86 16.57 9.15
C MET A 110 26.72 16.22 7.93
N ALA A 111 28.03 16.44 8.01
CA ALA A 111 28.97 16.14 6.94
C ALA A 111 29.03 14.64 6.59
N ARG A 112 28.49 13.76 7.44
CA ARG A 112 28.42 12.31 7.22
C ARG A 112 27.09 11.85 6.61
N ILE A 113 26.22 12.77 6.20
CA ILE A 113 24.88 12.46 5.67
C ILE A 113 24.87 12.74 4.16
N PRO A 114 25.00 11.73 3.28
CA PRO A 114 25.15 11.91 1.82
C PRO A 114 23.99 12.68 1.19
N TYR A 115 22.76 12.34 1.58
CA TYR A 115 21.57 13.02 1.07
C TYR A 115 21.58 14.52 1.41
N LEU A 116 22.03 14.86 2.63
CA LEU A 116 22.13 16.25 3.07
C LEU A 116 23.30 16.97 2.41
N ALA A 117 24.46 16.33 2.30
CA ALA A 117 25.61 16.88 1.60
C ALA A 117 25.25 17.24 0.15
N ARG A 118 24.49 16.38 -0.54
CA ARG A 118 23.95 16.63 -1.89
C ARG A 118 22.99 17.81 -1.92
N LEU A 119 22.06 17.90 -0.97
CA LEU A 119 21.16 19.05 -0.84
C LEU A 119 21.95 20.37 -0.72
N LEU A 120 23.00 20.38 0.10
CA LEU A 120 23.85 21.57 0.30
C LEU A 120 24.71 21.91 -0.93
N ASP A 121 25.27 20.92 -1.61
CA ASP A 121 26.05 21.14 -2.84
C ASP A 121 25.16 21.62 -3.99
N ARG A 122 23.89 21.18 -4.04
CA ARG A 122 22.88 21.69 -4.97
C ARG A 122 22.53 23.15 -4.69
N LEU A 123 22.42 23.56 -3.43
CA LEU A 123 22.21 24.97 -3.08
C LEU A 123 23.42 25.81 -3.49
N ASP A 124 24.66 25.34 -3.23
CA ASP A 124 25.89 26.03 -3.70
C ASP A 124 25.87 26.20 -5.23
N TYR A 125 25.53 25.14 -5.96
CA TYR A 125 25.44 25.17 -7.42
C TYR A 125 24.34 26.12 -7.93
N ALA A 126 23.14 26.05 -7.36
CA ALA A 126 22.03 26.93 -7.72
C ALA A 126 22.44 28.40 -7.62
N LYS A 127 23.13 28.77 -6.55
CA LYS A 127 23.66 30.13 -6.34
C LYS A 127 24.69 30.54 -7.37
N VAL A 128 25.54 29.60 -7.81
CA VAL A 128 26.49 29.85 -8.89
C VAL A 128 25.73 30.09 -10.20
N GLN A 129 24.78 29.23 -10.57
CA GLN A 129 24.02 29.36 -11.82
C GLN A 129 23.15 30.62 -11.87
N LEU A 130 22.47 30.95 -10.78
CA LEU A 130 21.66 32.17 -10.69
C LEU A 130 22.52 33.45 -10.82
N ARG A 131 23.81 33.40 -10.45
CA ARG A 131 24.77 34.49 -10.70
C ARG A 131 25.35 34.50 -12.12
N TYR A 132 25.26 33.39 -12.87
CA TYR A 132 25.87 33.21 -14.19
C TYR A 132 24.87 33.17 -15.36
N LEU A 133 23.55 33.26 -15.13
CA LEU A 133 22.61 33.56 -16.20
C LEU A 133 22.86 34.99 -16.68
N PRO A 134 23.44 35.22 -17.89
CA PRO A 134 23.71 36.57 -18.34
C PRO A 134 22.37 37.23 -18.67
N ALA A 135 22.10 38.36 -18.04
CA ALA A 135 21.27 39.37 -18.66
C ALA A 135 22.00 39.79 -19.95
N SER A 136 21.59 39.23 -21.09
CA SER A 136 22.09 39.54 -22.45
C SER A 136 23.59 39.31 -22.71
N GLY A 137 23.96 38.11 -23.19
CA GLY A 137 25.26 37.86 -23.82
C GLY A 137 25.38 36.42 -24.37
N PRO A 138 26.09 36.18 -25.49
CA PRO A 138 26.15 34.85 -26.10
C PRO A 138 26.90 33.88 -25.20
N ALA A 139 26.36 32.66 -25.13
CA ALA A 139 26.85 31.57 -24.30
C ALA A 139 28.36 31.37 -24.42
N ALA A 140 29.05 31.33 -23.28
CA ALA A 140 30.41 30.82 -23.21
C ALA A 140 30.39 29.33 -23.59
N ALA A 141 30.78 29.04 -24.82
CA ALA A 141 30.99 27.69 -25.31
C ALA A 141 32.14 27.04 -24.52
N GLY A 142 31.85 25.99 -23.73
CA GLY A 142 32.92 25.21 -23.10
C GLY A 142 32.55 24.27 -21.95
N ARG A 143 31.34 24.32 -21.38
CA ARG A 143 30.82 23.31 -20.45
C ARG A 143 29.33 23.09 -20.79
N GLY A 144 28.83 21.87 -20.62
CA GLY A 144 27.53 21.40 -21.10
C GLY A 144 26.38 22.40 -20.92
N ALA A 145 25.40 22.35 -21.84
CA ALA A 145 24.27 23.27 -21.91
C ALA A 145 23.75 23.66 -20.52
N ALA A 146 23.74 24.96 -20.21
CA ALA A 146 23.23 25.46 -18.94
C ALA A 146 21.76 25.04 -18.79
N GLU A 147 21.49 24.13 -17.86
CA GLU A 147 20.13 23.68 -17.54
C GLU A 147 19.29 24.86 -17.04
N SER A 148 18.03 24.89 -17.48
CA SER A 148 17.08 25.91 -17.03
C SER A 148 16.48 25.48 -15.69
N PRO A 149 16.35 26.40 -14.73
CA PRO A 149 15.70 26.09 -13.45
C PRO A 149 14.23 25.70 -13.66
N ASP A 150 13.71 24.80 -12.81
CA ASP A 150 12.28 24.52 -12.73
C ASP A 150 11.58 25.79 -12.22
N ARG A 151 10.97 26.51 -13.17
CA ARG A 151 10.39 27.81 -12.91
C ARG A 151 9.14 27.74 -12.05
N GLU A 152 8.46 26.60 -12.04
CA GLU A 152 7.32 26.40 -11.16
C GLU A 152 7.78 26.17 -9.71
N ALA A 153 8.81 25.35 -9.52
CA ALA A 153 9.44 25.13 -8.21
C ALA A 153 9.98 26.43 -7.61
N VAL A 154 10.67 27.25 -8.42
CA VAL A 154 11.12 28.60 -8.03
C VAL A 154 9.95 29.43 -7.51
N ASN A 155 8.90 29.57 -8.34
CA ASN A 155 7.76 30.42 -8.02
C ASN A 155 7.01 29.94 -6.76
N ARG A 156 6.93 28.61 -6.53
CA ARG A 156 6.35 28.05 -5.30
C ARG A 156 7.19 28.40 -4.08
N ASN A 157 8.51 28.23 -4.16
CA ASN A 157 9.41 28.54 -3.04
C ASN A 157 9.42 30.03 -2.70
N GLU A 158 9.43 30.92 -3.69
CA GLU A 158 9.33 32.37 -3.46
C GLU A 158 8.03 32.74 -2.72
N ARG A 159 6.88 32.20 -3.15
CA ARG A 159 5.60 32.40 -2.45
C ARG A 159 5.65 31.91 -1.00
N ARG A 160 6.30 30.78 -0.74
CA ARG A 160 6.45 30.24 0.63
C ARG A 160 7.32 31.14 1.49
N TRP A 161 8.46 31.61 0.98
CA TRP A 161 9.32 32.57 1.69
C TRP A 161 8.58 33.86 2.03
N GLU A 162 7.84 34.41 1.08
CA GLU A 162 7.00 35.58 1.31
C GLU A 162 5.94 35.36 2.39
N ALA A 163 5.22 34.24 2.34
CA ALA A 163 4.19 33.91 3.31
C ALA A 163 4.76 33.72 4.73
N LEU A 164 5.93 33.07 4.84
CA LEU A 164 6.66 32.94 6.11
C LEU A 164 7.08 34.32 6.65
N GLY A 165 7.53 35.22 5.77
CA GLY A 165 7.90 36.59 6.12
C GLY A 165 6.71 37.43 6.62
N ARG A 166 5.52 37.27 6.02
CA ARG A 166 4.29 37.98 6.43
C ARG A 166 3.60 37.37 7.65
N GLY A 167 4.06 36.21 8.14
CA GLY A 167 3.37 35.45 9.19
C GLY A 167 2.05 34.84 8.71
N GLU A 168 1.85 34.73 7.39
CA GLU A 168 0.69 34.07 6.76
C GLU A 168 0.92 32.56 6.70
N VAL A 169 1.02 31.97 7.89
CA VAL A 169 1.34 30.57 8.15
C VAL A 169 0.40 29.63 7.38
N ALA A 170 -0.89 29.95 7.27
CA ALA A 170 -1.82 29.15 6.46
C ALA A 170 -1.56 29.25 4.94
N ALA A 171 -1.13 30.41 4.45
CA ALA A 171 -0.83 30.62 3.03
C ALA A 171 0.49 29.95 2.61
N ALA A 172 1.46 29.87 3.52
CA ALA A 172 2.69 29.08 3.32
C ALA A 172 2.37 27.57 3.14
N ARG A 173 1.30 27.07 3.77
CA ARG A 173 0.82 25.68 3.62
C ARG A 173 0.13 25.43 2.28
N SER A 174 -0.47 26.46 1.69
CA SER A 174 -1.32 26.35 0.49
C SER A 174 -0.70 26.97 -0.75
N ALA A 175 0.61 27.28 -0.74
CA ALA A 175 1.31 27.86 -1.89
C ALA A 175 1.26 26.95 -3.15
N ASP A 176 0.88 25.69 -2.95
CA ASP A 176 0.72 24.64 -3.96
C ASP A 176 -0.76 24.36 -4.32
N GLY A 177 -1.73 25.06 -3.69
CA GLY A 177 -3.17 24.82 -3.90
C GLY A 177 -3.70 23.46 -3.42
N SER A 178 -2.84 22.60 -2.88
CA SER A 178 -3.15 21.26 -2.39
C SER A 178 -3.53 21.26 -0.90
N SER A 179 -4.44 20.37 -0.50
CA SER A 179 -4.69 20.05 0.91
C SER A 179 -3.45 19.39 1.52
N SER A 180 -3.08 19.76 2.76
CA SER A 180 -1.95 19.10 3.44
C SER A 180 -2.20 17.60 3.57
N ALA A 181 -1.30 16.80 3.00
CA ALA A 181 -1.32 15.34 3.03
C ALA A 181 0.00 14.84 3.62
N GLU A 182 -0.08 13.77 4.41
CA GLU A 182 1.06 13.21 5.12
C GLU A 182 0.82 11.73 5.39
N VAL A 183 1.85 10.93 5.13
CA VAL A 183 2.00 9.57 5.64
C VAL A 183 3.23 9.59 6.54
N THR A 184 3.01 9.31 7.83
CA THR A 184 4.10 9.14 8.80
C THR A 184 4.95 7.93 8.44
N PRO A 185 6.21 7.85 8.91
CA PRO A 185 7.11 6.75 8.56
C PRO A 185 6.46 5.37 8.78
N LEU A 186 6.47 4.53 7.75
CA LEU A 186 5.90 3.18 7.76
C LEU A 186 6.81 2.18 8.48
N LEU A 187 8.13 2.34 8.39
CA LEU A 187 9.08 1.45 9.04
C LEU A 187 9.24 1.83 10.52
N ALA A 188 9.11 0.82 11.39
CA ALA A 188 9.52 0.94 12.79
C ALA A 188 11.02 0.68 12.98
N THR A 189 11.66 -0.02 12.02
CA THR A 189 13.05 -0.46 12.12
C THR A 189 14.03 0.70 12.04
N LYS A 190 15.06 0.63 12.88
CA LYS A 190 16.25 1.48 12.82
C LYS A 190 17.47 0.56 12.71
N TRP A 191 17.61 -0.12 11.57
CA TRP A 191 18.66 -1.12 11.36
C TRP A 191 19.96 -0.48 10.89
N ASN A 192 21.08 -1.20 11.06
CA ASN A 192 22.42 -0.74 10.73
C ASN A 192 23.14 -1.80 9.89
N GLN A 193 24.38 -1.52 9.46
CA GLN A 193 25.18 -2.46 8.66
C GLN A 193 26.24 -3.21 9.47
N ASP A 194 26.47 -2.82 10.72
CA ASP A 194 27.44 -3.43 11.63
C ASP A 194 26.81 -4.54 12.48
N THR A 195 27.39 -4.87 13.63
CA THR A 195 26.86 -5.95 14.48
C THR A 195 25.47 -5.62 15.03
N PRO A 196 24.50 -6.55 14.97
CA PRO A 196 24.62 -7.95 14.58
C PRO A 196 24.36 -8.27 13.10
N PHE A 197 23.97 -7.29 12.28
CA PHE A 197 23.55 -7.47 10.89
C PHE A 197 24.61 -8.14 10.01
N TRP A 198 25.89 -7.88 10.28
CA TRP A 198 27.00 -8.47 9.55
C TRP A 198 27.46 -9.86 10.06
N ASN A 199 26.78 -10.48 11.03
CA ASN A 199 27.36 -11.66 11.71
C ASN A 199 27.57 -12.86 10.76
N TYR A 200 26.90 -12.89 9.61
CA TYR A 200 27.05 -13.89 8.56
C TYR A 200 27.71 -13.37 7.28
N THR A 201 28.25 -12.15 7.27
CA THR A 201 29.00 -11.65 6.12
C THR A 201 30.40 -12.25 6.07
N PRO A 202 31.02 -12.35 4.89
CA PRO A 202 32.39 -12.85 4.78
C PRO A 202 33.37 -11.91 5.49
N ARG A 203 34.52 -12.45 5.90
CA ARG A 203 35.60 -11.66 6.51
C ARG A 203 36.72 -11.41 5.52
N VAL A 204 37.31 -10.22 5.54
CA VAL A 204 38.49 -9.85 4.74
C VAL A 204 39.64 -9.60 5.69
N GLY A 205 40.71 -10.39 5.59
CA GLY A 205 41.85 -10.27 6.50
C GLY A 205 41.53 -10.53 7.98
N GLY A 206 40.42 -11.23 8.27
CA GLY A 206 39.91 -11.45 9.63
C GLY A 206 38.90 -10.40 10.11
N GLU A 207 38.83 -9.26 9.43
CA GLU A 207 37.89 -8.17 9.75
C GLU A 207 36.49 -8.46 9.17
N PRO A 208 35.41 -8.12 9.90
CA PRO A 208 34.05 -8.24 9.40
C PRO A 208 33.80 -7.21 8.29
N THR A 209 33.02 -7.59 7.28
CA THR A 209 32.53 -6.64 6.27
C THR A 209 31.10 -6.19 6.64
N PRO A 210 30.73 -4.92 6.42
CA PRO A 210 29.35 -4.46 6.62
C PRO A 210 28.34 -5.30 5.83
N ALA A 211 27.11 -5.42 6.33
CA ALA A 211 26.03 -6.10 5.62
C ALA A 211 25.76 -5.51 4.22
N GLY A 212 26.01 -4.20 4.06
CA GLY A 212 25.78 -3.44 2.84
C GLY A 212 24.46 -2.68 2.87
N CYS A 213 24.45 -1.47 2.31
CA CYS A 213 23.29 -0.58 2.35
C CYS A 213 22.08 -1.19 1.64
N SER A 214 22.28 -1.76 0.43
CA SER A 214 21.23 -2.41 -0.35
C SER A 214 20.58 -3.56 0.41
N ALA A 215 21.39 -4.37 1.10
CA ALA A 215 20.90 -5.48 1.89
C ALA A 215 20.09 -5.01 3.11
N VAL A 216 20.58 -4.01 3.85
CA VAL A 216 19.85 -3.46 5.00
C VAL A 216 18.56 -2.78 4.57
N ALA A 217 18.56 -2.02 3.48
CA ALA A 217 17.37 -1.34 2.98
C ALA A 217 16.29 -2.35 2.55
N MET A 218 16.65 -3.36 1.75
CA MET A 218 15.72 -4.41 1.36
C MET A 218 15.25 -5.24 2.56
N ALA A 219 16.14 -5.61 3.48
CA ALA A 219 15.78 -6.37 4.68
C ALA A 219 14.80 -5.61 5.58
N GLN A 220 14.93 -4.29 5.72
CA GLN A 220 13.95 -3.47 6.45
C GLN A 220 12.57 -3.47 5.79
N VAL A 221 12.49 -3.36 4.46
CA VAL A 221 11.22 -3.46 3.72
C VAL A 221 10.63 -4.87 3.84
N MET A 222 11.46 -5.92 3.83
CA MET A 222 11.02 -7.28 4.06
C MET A 222 10.44 -7.47 5.47
N ASN A 223 11.07 -6.89 6.48
CA ASN A 223 10.59 -6.92 7.86
C ASN A 223 9.29 -6.14 8.06
N TYR A 224 9.09 -5.01 7.35
CA TYR A 224 7.82 -4.29 7.33
C TYR A 224 6.66 -5.19 6.90
N TRP A 225 6.86 -5.96 5.83
CA TRP A 225 5.87 -6.93 5.35
C TRP A 225 5.83 -8.23 6.16
N LYS A 226 6.88 -8.54 6.93
CA LYS A 226 7.11 -9.84 7.59
C LYS A 226 6.96 -10.99 6.60
N HIS A 227 7.57 -10.84 5.43
CA HIS A 227 7.43 -11.74 4.29
C HIS A 227 8.79 -12.00 3.62
N PRO A 228 9.03 -13.23 3.13
CA PRO A 228 8.17 -14.42 3.18
C PRO A 228 8.31 -15.22 4.48
N ALA A 229 7.38 -16.13 4.77
CA ALA A 229 7.57 -17.11 5.85
C ALA A 229 8.81 -18.00 5.61
N GLN A 230 9.07 -18.32 4.34
CA GLN A 230 10.23 -19.06 3.83
C GLN A 230 10.49 -18.60 2.40
N GLY A 231 11.76 -18.39 2.03
CA GLY A 231 12.17 -18.05 0.66
C GLY A 231 12.02 -19.21 -0.32
N GLN A 232 12.67 -19.12 -1.47
CA GLN A 232 12.70 -20.20 -2.46
C GLN A 232 13.99 -20.23 -3.27
N GLY A 233 14.38 -21.44 -3.68
CA GLY A 233 15.56 -21.64 -4.50
C GLY A 233 16.87 -21.31 -3.77
N SER A 234 17.92 -21.08 -4.54
CA SER A 234 19.26 -20.78 -4.04
C SER A 234 19.99 -19.90 -5.03
N HIS A 235 20.96 -19.14 -4.57
CA HIS A 235 21.84 -18.34 -5.43
C HIS A 235 23.31 -18.50 -5.02
N SER A 236 24.21 -18.33 -5.98
CA SER A 236 25.66 -18.38 -5.75
C SER A 236 26.42 -17.56 -6.76
N TYR A 237 27.46 -16.87 -6.29
CA TYR A 237 28.34 -16.06 -7.13
C TYR A 237 29.78 -16.10 -6.61
N THR A 238 30.72 -15.67 -7.47
CA THR A 238 32.14 -15.60 -7.09
C THR A 238 32.47 -14.21 -6.56
N TRP A 239 33.01 -14.13 -5.35
CA TRP A 239 33.51 -12.92 -4.73
C TRP A 239 34.90 -13.19 -4.16
N ASN A 240 35.88 -12.34 -4.50
CA ASN A 240 37.26 -12.43 -4.01
C ASN A 240 37.89 -13.84 -4.11
N GLY A 241 37.63 -14.56 -5.22
CA GLY A 241 38.14 -15.92 -5.45
C GLY A 241 37.45 -17.02 -4.64
N GLN A 242 36.38 -16.68 -3.91
CA GLN A 242 35.55 -17.61 -3.15
C GLN A 242 34.13 -17.65 -3.73
N THR A 243 33.44 -18.78 -3.55
CA THR A 243 32.01 -18.87 -3.87
C THR A 243 31.20 -18.53 -2.64
N LEU A 244 30.35 -17.52 -2.74
CA LEU A 244 29.32 -17.21 -1.74
C LEU A 244 28.01 -17.83 -2.21
N SER A 245 27.28 -18.47 -1.29
CA SER A 245 26.07 -19.23 -1.59
C SER A 245 25.02 -19.07 -0.49
N ALA A 246 23.76 -18.98 -0.88
CA ALA A 246 22.60 -19.04 0.02
C ALA A 246 21.55 -19.98 -0.55
N ASP A 247 21.02 -20.86 0.29
CA ASP A 247 19.79 -21.61 0.04
C ASP A 247 18.66 -20.87 0.76
N PHE A 248 17.68 -20.36 0.03
CA PHE A 248 16.61 -19.54 0.59
C PHE A 248 15.43 -20.39 1.10
N ASN A 249 15.48 -21.72 0.98
CA ASN A 249 14.44 -22.65 1.42
C ASN A 249 14.44 -22.89 2.94
N HIS A 250 14.64 -21.83 3.74
CA HIS A 250 14.54 -21.88 5.20
C HIS A 250 13.55 -20.84 5.74
N PRO A 251 13.00 -21.05 6.95
CA PRO A 251 12.07 -20.09 7.54
C PRO A 251 12.77 -18.78 7.93
N TYR A 252 12.04 -17.67 7.84
CA TYR A 252 12.41 -16.39 8.44
C TYR A 252 11.59 -16.16 9.72
N HIS A 253 12.28 -16.01 10.85
CA HIS A 253 11.64 -15.85 12.15
C HIS A 253 11.34 -14.36 12.45
N TRP A 254 10.40 -13.76 11.72
CA TRP A 254 10.05 -12.33 11.82
C TRP A 254 9.77 -11.85 13.25
N SER A 255 9.18 -12.70 14.10
CA SER A 255 8.93 -12.36 15.51
C SER A 255 10.18 -12.17 16.37
N LEU A 256 11.33 -12.68 15.93
CA LEU A 256 12.63 -12.48 16.57
C LEU A 256 13.32 -11.20 16.07
N MET A 257 12.91 -10.66 14.92
CA MET A 257 13.51 -9.48 14.34
C MET A 257 12.97 -8.21 15.02
N ARG A 258 13.81 -7.56 15.81
CA ARG A 258 13.47 -6.34 16.56
C ARG A 258 13.51 -5.10 15.67
N ASP A 259 12.78 -4.06 16.07
CA ASP A 259 12.88 -2.74 15.45
C ASP A 259 14.28 -2.11 15.61
N THR A 260 14.94 -2.34 16.76
CA THR A 260 16.25 -1.74 17.08
C THR A 260 17.21 -2.75 17.73
N TYR A 261 18.51 -2.63 17.41
CA TYR A 261 19.58 -3.52 17.90
C TYR A 261 20.73 -2.76 18.58
N TYR A 262 20.45 -2.17 19.75
CA TYR A 262 21.51 -1.56 20.57
C TYR A 262 22.29 -2.64 21.34
N ALA A 263 23.59 -2.40 21.58
CA ALA A 263 24.42 -3.34 22.31
C ALA A 263 23.81 -3.69 23.67
N GLY A 264 23.65 -4.98 23.95
CA GLY A 264 23.06 -5.49 25.20
C GLY A 264 21.53 -5.50 25.26
N THR A 265 20.81 -5.09 24.21
CA THR A 265 19.32 -5.05 24.21
C THR A 265 18.65 -6.19 23.43
N TYR A 266 19.41 -7.17 22.95
CA TYR A 266 18.93 -8.27 22.13
C TYR A 266 19.58 -9.60 22.51
N THR A 267 18.89 -10.71 22.24
CA THR A 267 19.41 -12.07 22.47
C THR A 267 20.20 -12.58 21.26
N ALA A 268 20.97 -13.65 21.45
CA ALA A 268 21.67 -14.32 20.36
C ALA A 268 20.72 -14.79 19.24
N ALA A 269 19.53 -15.30 19.59
CA ALA A 269 18.53 -15.73 18.60
C ALA A 269 17.95 -14.56 17.79
N GLN A 270 17.81 -13.37 18.40
CA GLN A 270 17.37 -12.16 17.70
C GLN A 270 18.47 -11.64 16.76
N ALA A 271 19.72 -11.63 17.23
CA ALA A 271 20.88 -11.29 16.41
C ALA A 271 21.04 -12.24 15.22
N ASP A 272 20.88 -13.55 15.46
CA ASP A 272 20.95 -14.59 14.45
C ASP A 272 19.91 -14.38 13.34
N ALA A 273 18.64 -14.17 13.73
CA ALA A 273 17.54 -14.00 12.79
C ALA A 273 17.78 -12.83 11.83
N VAL A 274 18.18 -11.67 12.34
CA VAL A 274 18.42 -10.48 11.49
C VAL A 274 19.70 -10.60 10.66
N ALA A 275 20.76 -11.19 11.21
CA ALA A 275 21.99 -11.44 10.47
C ALA A 275 21.77 -12.41 9.30
N ARG A 276 20.95 -13.44 9.50
CA ARG A 276 20.60 -14.42 8.46
C ARG A 276 19.90 -13.72 7.30
N LEU A 277 18.86 -12.93 7.60
CA LEU A 277 18.15 -12.13 6.61
C LEU A 277 19.09 -11.20 5.83
N CYS A 278 19.93 -10.41 6.51
CA CYS A 278 20.87 -9.51 5.85
C CYS A 278 21.87 -10.25 4.95
N SER A 279 22.35 -11.41 5.39
CA SER A 279 23.25 -12.26 4.60
C SER A 279 22.55 -12.85 3.38
N ASP A 280 21.31 -13.34 3.50
CA ASP A 280 20.57 -13.89 2.37
C ASP A 280 20.23 -12.84 1.33
N VAL A 281 19.76 -11.68 1.80
CA VAL A 281 19.53 -10.54 0.92
C VAL A 281 20.82 -10.15 0.23
N GLY A 282 21.92 -9.97 0.96
CA GLY A 282 23.21 -9.60 0.36
C GLY A 282 23.69 -10.61 -0.70
N ILE A 283 23.58 -11.91 -0.43
CA ILE A 283 23.95 -12.94 -1.41
C ILE A 283 23.01 -12.90 -2.62
N SER A 284 21.70 -12.71 -2.41
CA SER A 284 20.72 -12.70 -3.51
C SER A 284 20.94 -11.60 -4.56
N ILE A 285 21.61 -10.51 -4.16
CA ILE A 285 21.89 -9.33 -5.00
C ILE A 285 23.39 -9.18 -5.33
N ASP A 286 24.16 -10.26 -5.27
CA ASP A 286 25.59 -10.30 -5.63
C ASP A 286 26.46 -9.26 -4.89
N MET A 287 26.21 -9.09 -3.58
CA MET A 287 26.90 -8.10 -2.73
C MET A 287 28.42 -8.15 -2.86
N GLN A 288 29.01 -7.01 -3.20
CA GLN A 288 30.46 -6.84 -3.20
C GLN A 288 30.89 -6.42 -1.81
N TYR A 289 31.29 -7.40 -0.99
CA TYR A 289 31.73 -7.15 0.37
C TYR A 289 33.13 -6.54 0.44
N ALA A 290 33.30 -5.50 1.25
CA ALA A 290 34.60 -4.94 1.61
C ALA A 290 34.58 -4.32 3.02
N VAL A 291 35.75 -4.14 3.64
CA VAL A 291 35.88 -3.66 5.03
C VAL A 291 35.48 -2.20 5.20
N ASP A 292 35.60 -1.41 4.14
CA ASP A 292 35.32 0.02 4.07
C ASP A 292 33.92 0.34 3.54
N GLY A 293 33.18 -0.68 3.10
CA GLY A 293 31.81 -0.55 2.61
C GLY A 293 31.44 -1.72 1.72
N SER A 294 30.20 -2.20 1.83
CA SER A 294 29.70 -3.28 0.96
C SER A 294 28.55 -2.75 0.10
N GLY A 295 28.56 -3.06 -1.20
CA GLY A 295 27.62 -2.50 -2.16
C GLY A 295 27.19 -3.46 -3.27
N SER A 296 26.00 -3.20 -3.81
CA SER A 296 25.38 -3.89 -4.94
C SER A 296 24.31 -2.99 -5.56
N TYR A 297 23.77 -3.36 -6.73
CA TYR A 297 22.46 -2.85 -7.11
C TYR A 297 21.38 -3.40 -6.18
N ILE A 298 20.26 -2.68 -6.05
CA ILE A 298 19.26 -2.95 -5.00
C ILE A 298 18.54 -4.26 -5.28
N ASN A 299 18.12 -4.51 -6.52
CA ASN A 299 17.30 -5.67 -6.86
C ASN A 299 17.93 -6.51 -7.99
N ASP A 300 19.26 -6.66 -7.95
CA ASP A 300 19.97 -7.60 -8.82
C ASP A 300 19.35 -9.00 -8.74
N ASN A 301 19.40 -9.73 -9.86
CA ASN A 301 18.79 -11.05 -10.01
C ASN A 301 17.27 -11.09 -9.76
N ASP A 302 16.59 -9.94 -9.82
CA ASP A 302 15.18 -9.78 -9.47
C ASP A 302 14.85 -10.38 -8.08
N ALA A 303 15.79 -10.26 -7.13
CA ALA A 303 15.84 -11.06 -5.90
C ALA A 303 14.52 -11.11 -5.12
N LEU A 304 13.81 -9.97 -5.03
CA LEU A 304 12.49 -9.89 -4.39
C LEU A 304 11.51 -10.92 -4.98
N THR A 305 11.45 -11.04 -6.30
CA THR A 305 10.52 -11.94 -7.00
C THR A 305 11.10 -13.35 -7.14
N ALA A 306 12.40 -13.46 -7.44
CA ALA A 306 13.08 -14.73 -7.72
C ALA A 306 13.21 -15.60 -6.46
N PHE A 307 13.56 -15.00 -5.32
CA PHE A 307 13.95 -15.73 -4.11
C PHE A 307 13.03 -15.45 -2.91
N PHE A 308 12.38 -14.29 -2.86
CA PHE A 308 11.62 -13.84 -1.68
C PHE A 308 10.09 -13.75 -1.88
N LYS A 309 9.56 -14.25 -3.01
CA LYS A 309 8.12 -14.40 -3.26
C LYS A 309 7.33 -13.08 -3.19
N TYR A 310 7.95 -11.98 -3.59
CA TYR A 310 7.26 -10.70 -3.78
C TYR A 310 6.49 -10.67 -5.10
N SER A 311 5.57 -9.70 -5.21
CA SER A 311 4.78 -9.48 -6.43
C SER A 311 5.68 -9.22 -7.63
N PRO A 312 5.33 -9.70 -8.84
CA PRO A 312 6.00 -9.27 -10.08
C PRO A 312 5.80 -7.78 -10.38
N ASP A 313 4.95 -7.08 -9.63
CA ASP A 313 4.86 -5.62 -9.66
C ASP A 313 6.12 -4.95 -9.10
N ALA A 314 6.98 -5.68 -8.37
CA ALA A 314 8.25 -5.16 -7.88
C ALA A 314 9.22 -4.96 -9.05
N HIS A 315 9.56 -3.71 -9.37
CA HIS A 315 10.46 -3.38 -10.48
C HIS A 315 11.24 -2.08 -10.20
N GLU A 316 12.36 -1.93 -10.92
CA GLU A 316 13.15 -0.72 -10.93
C GLU A 316 12.51 0.37 -11.81
N THR A 317 12.59 1.62 -11.36
CA THR A 317 12.24 2.81 -12.13
C THR A 317 13.31 3.86 -11.95
N ASP A 318 13.68 4.52 -13.04
CA ASP A 318 14.77 5.48 -13.06
C ASP A 318 14.30 6.91 -12.81
N ARG A 319 15.11 7.66 -12.07
CA ARG A 319 14.84 9.08 -11.83
C ARG A 319 14.77 9.87 -13.13
N ALA A 320 15.59 9.52 -14.11
CA ALA A 320 15.64 10.16 -15.42
C ALA A 320 14.31 10.06 -16.19
N GLU A 321 13.56 8.96 -16.04
CA GLU A 321 12.29 8.75 -16.73
C GLU A 321 11.18 9.68 -16.24
N ALA A 322 11.20 10.04 -14.96
CA ALA A 322 10.22 10.94 -14.37
C ALA A 322 10.32 12.38 -14.91
N GLY A 323 11.46 12.81 -15.46
CA GLY A 323 11.62 14.09 -16.14
C GLY A 323 11.67 15.35 -15.25
N SER A 324 11.00 15.37 -14.08
CA SER A 324 11.09 16.44 -13.08
C SER A 324 11.08 15.90 -11.65
N TRP A 325 11.45 16.70 -10.65
CA TRP A 325 11.60 16.21 -9.28
C TRP A 325 10.26 16.04 -8.58
N GLU A 326 9.29 16.85 -8.97
CA GLU A 326 7.89 16.72 -8.65
C GLU A 326 7.33 15.40 -9.16
N ALA A 327 7.63 15.04 -10.41
CA ALA A 327 7.20 13.77 -10.98
C ALA A 327 7.84 12.57 -10.24
N TRP A 328 9.11 12.67 -9.86
CA TRP A 328 9.79 11.63 -9.06
C TRP A 328 9.23 11.52 -7.65
N PHE A 329 8.97 12.65 -7.01
CA PHE A 329 8.26 12.68 -5.74
C PHE A 329 6.89 11.99 -5.87
N GLU A 330 6.14 12.24 -6.94
CA GLU A 330 4.85 11.60 -7.17
C GLU A 330 4.95 10.09 -7.39
N VAL A 331 6.01 9.58 -8.03
CA VAL A 331 6.28 8.14 -8.14
C VAL A 331 6.37 7.53 -6.74
N ILE A 332 7.21 8.09 -5.88
CA ILE A 332 7.43 7.57 -4.52
C ILE A 332 6.21 7.79 -3.64
N ARG A 333 5.57 8.96 -3.72
CA ARG A 333 4.40 9.34 -2.94
C ARG A 333 3.26 8.35 -3.17
N ARG A 334 3.01 7.95 -4.42
CA ARG A 334 1.92 7.03 -4.76
C ARG A 334 2.09 5.65 -4.12
N GLU A 335 3.31 5.14 -4.05
CA GLU A 335 3.63 3.88 -3.37
C GLU A 335 3.42 4.00 -1.85
N VAL A 336 3.98 5.05 -1.25
CA VAL A 336 3.87 5.29 0.19
C VAL A 336 2.41 5.55 0.61
N GLU A 337 1.61 6.24 -0.22
CA GLU A 337 0.16 6.44 0.00
C GLU A 337 -0.60 5.11 0.17
N ILE A 338 -0.24 4.12 -0.65
CA ILE A 338 -0.82 2.77 -0.57
C ILE A 338 -0.04 1.86 0.40
N HIS A 339 0.73 2.47 1.31
CA HIS A 339 1.47 1.83 2.40
C HIS A 339 2.54 0.84 1.91
N GLN A 340 3.23 1.18 0.82
CA GLN A 340 4.34 0.41 0.26
C GLN A 340 5.64 1.24 0.37
N PRO A 341 6.57 0.86 1.27
CA PRO A 341 7.88 1.48 1.34
C PRO A 341 8.69 1.25 0.05
N VAL A 342 9.44 2.26 -0.37
CA VAL A 342 10.23 2.26 -1.60
C VAL A 342 11.71 2.19 -1.25
N ILE A 343 12.46 1.29 -1.88
CA ILE A 343 13.92 1.28 -1.74
C ILE A 343 14.50 2.18 -2.83
N MET A 344 15.37 3.11 -2.48
CA MET A 344 15.99 4.04 -3.43
C MET A 344 17.50 3.93 -3.39
N ALA A 345 18.12 3.96 -4.57
CA ALA A 345 19.54 4.22 -4.71
C ALA A 345 19.74 5.72 -4.90
N ILE A 346 20.64 6.28 -4.10
CA ILE A 346 21.10 7.66 -4.25
C ILE A 346 22.58 7.65 -4.57
N TYR A 347 22.98 8.39 -5.60
CA TYR A 347 24.38 8.49 -6.00
C TYR A 347 24.97 9.87 -5.68
N ASN A 348 26.18 9.88 -5.12
CA ASN A 348 26.99 11.07 -4.89
C ASN A 348 28.20 11.07 -5.84
N ARG A 349 28.11 11.87 -6.91
CA ARG A 349 29.18 12.00 -7.90
C ARG A 349 30.45 12.66 -7.36
N ALA A 350 30.36 13.52 -6.35
CA ALA A 350 31.54 14.16 -5.77
C ALA A 350 32.44 13.17 -5.02
N GLU A 351 31.84 12.08 -4.55
CA GLU A 351 32.50 11.02 -3.77
C GLU A 351 32.55 9.68 -4.54
N GLU A 352 32.04 9.65 -5.78
CA GLU A 352 31.88 8.45 -6.60
C GLU A 352 31.25 7.28 -5.81
N SER A 353 30.22 7.59 -5.00
CA SER A 353 29.67 6.67 -4.00
C SER A 353 28.15 6.57 -4.11
N GLY A 354 27.62 5.35 -4.14
CA GLY A 354 26.19 5.05 -4.07
C GLY A 354 25.75 4.63 -2.67
N HIS A 355 24.50 4.91 -2.31
CA HIS A 355 23.89 4.48 -1.05
C HIS A 355 22.45 4.05 -1.29
N ALA A 356 22.03 2.95 -0.67
CA ALA A 356 20.64 2.51 -0.70
C ALA A 356 19.92 2.93 0.59
N VAL A 357 18.71 3.49 0.43
CA VAL A 357 17.87 4.02 1.51
C VAL A 357 16.42 3.57 1.33
N VAL A 358 15.58 3.73 2.35
CA VAL A 358 14.14 3.46 2.22
C VAL A 358 13.36 4.76 2.35
N ALA A 359 12.53 5.09 1.36
CA ALA A 359 11.50 6.11 1.48
C ALA A 359 10.21 5.45 1.99
N ASP A 360 9.77 5.85 3.18
CA ASP A 360 8.67 5.20 3.89
C ASP A 360 7.68 6.19 4.50
N GLY A 361 7.76 7.46 4.13
CA GLY A 361 6.82 8.50 4.56
C GLY A 361 6.92 9.69 3.63
N TYR A 362 5.90 10.55 3.65
CA TYR A 362 5.94 11.80 2.92
C TYR A 362 5.10 12.88 3.61
N ARG A 363 5.39 14.14 3.30
CA ARG A 363 4.54 15.28 3.66
C ARG A 363 4.60 16.34 2.57
N THR A 364 3.50 17.06 2.36
CA THR A 364 3.38 18.12 1.33
C THR A 364 3.39 19.53 1.89
N SER A 365 3.51 19.67 3.21
CA SER A 365 3.50 20.96 3.89
C SER A 365 4.63 20.99 4.92
N PRO A 366 5.41 22.07 5.05
CA PRO A 366 5.36 23.33 4.28
C PRO A 366 5.95 23.23 2.86
N SER A 367 6.57 22.09 2.55
CA SER A 367 7.13 21.73 1.24
C SER A 367 6.90 20.25 0.98
N ASN A 368 7.12 19.80 -0.26
CA ASN A 368 7.17 18.37 -0.54
C ASN A 368 8.44 17.79 0.10
N GLN A 369 8.27 16.76 0.92
CA GLN A 369 9.35 16.10 1.63
C GLN A 369 9.08 14.60 1.72
N LEU A 370 10.15 13.81 1.63
CA LEU A 370 10.12 12.37 1.84
C LEU A 370 10.79 12.03 3.17
N HIS A 371 10.18 11.17 3.96
CA HIS A 371 10.88 10.54 5.06
C HIS A 371 11.78 9.44 4.52
N ILE A 372 13.05 9.49 4.91
CA ILE A 372 14.10 8.57 4.47
C ILE A 372 14.67 7.87 5.70
N ASN A 373 14.65 6.54 5.69
CA ASN A 373 15.44 5.69 6.57
C ASN A 373 16.79 5.38 5.90
N MET A 374 17.87 5.76 6.56
CA MET A 374 19.24 5.69 6.03
C MET A 374 19.90 4.32 6.19
N GLY A 375 19.32 3.41 6.98
CA GLY A 375 19.93 2.13 7.32
C GLY A 375 21.18 2.27 8.22
N TRP A 376 21.22 3.31 9.06
CA TRP A 376 22.34 3.64 9.95
C TRP A 376 21.95 3.70 11.43
N GLY A 377 21.11 2.76 11.88
CA GLY A 377 20.69 2.69 13.28
C GLY A 377 19.80 3.85 13.71
N GLY A 378 19.11 4.48 12.76
CA GLY A 378 18.30 5.69 12.99
C GLY A 378 19.08 7.00 12.82
N PHE A 379 20.40 6.94 12.63
CA PHE A 379 21.18 8.13 12.36
C PHE A 379 20.78 8.72 11.00
N ALA A 380 20.36 9.99 11.03
CA ALA A 380 19.91 10.74 9.86
C ALA A 380 18.60 10.24 9.23
N ASP A 381 17.81 9.43 9.93
CA ASP A 381 16.43 9.16 9.50
C ASP A 381 15.61 10.45 9.64
N ASN A 382 15.08 10.98 8.54
CA ASN A 382 14.25 12.19 8.59
C ASN A 382 13.49 12.54 7.32
N TYR A 383 12.72 13.63 7.40
CA TYR A 383 12.11 14.29 6.26
C TYR A 383 13.11 15.18 5.53
N TYR A 384 13.33 14.87 4.25
CA TYR A 384 14.20 15.58 3.34
C TYR A 384 13.38 16.31 2.27
N SER A 385 13.71 17.57 2.02
CA SER A 385 13.06 18.34 0.96
C SER A 385 13.38 17.81 -0.42
N VAL A 386 12.33 17.71 -1.22
CA VAL A 386 12.37 17.32 -2.63
C VAL A 386 12.11 18.51 -3.56
N ASP A 387 11.88 19.71 -3.05
CA ASP A 387 11.63 20.90 -3.90
C ASP A 387 12.95 21.49 -4.45
N HIS A 388 13.54 20.79 -5.43
CA HIS A 388 14.78 21.19 -6.10
C HIS A 388 14.54 22.12 -7.30
N ILE A 389 15.47 23.05 -7.49
CA ILE A 389 15.34 24.18 -8.44
C ILE A 389 16.05 23.89 -9.77
N TYR A 390 17.07 23.03 -9.77
CA TYR A 390 17.89 22.70 -10.95
C TYR A 390 17.92 21.18 -11.16
N HIS A 391 17.82 20.76 -12.42
CA HIS A 391 17.83 19.36 -12.85
C HIS A 391 19.25 18.80 -13.04
N PHE A 392 20.17 19.01 -12.09
CA PHE A 392 21.55 18.60 -12.36
C PHE A 392 21.68 17.07 -12.48
N GLY A 393 22.34 16.64 -13.57
CA GLY A 393 22.71 15.27 -13.88
C GLY A 393 23.50 14.57 -12.78
N ASP A 394 22.72 13.91 -11.92
CA ASP A 394 22.96 12.64 -11.21
C ASP A 394 21.68 11.76 -11.28
N ALA A 395 20.65 12.19 -12.01
CA ALA A 395 19.40 11.45 -12.27
C ALA A 395 19.61 10.17 -13.10
N GLU A 396 20.79 10.02 -13.71
CA GLU A 396 21.18 8.84 -14.50
C GLU A 396 21.48 7.62 -13.63
N TRP A 397 21.75 7.82 -12.33
CA TRP A 397 22.13 6.74 -11.41
C TRP A 397 21.21 6.62 -10.18
N ASP A 398 20.33 7.60 -9.98
CA ASP A 398 19.26 7.49 -8.98
C ASP A 398 18.14 6.63 -9.58
N TYR A 399 17.80 5.54 -8.89
CA TYR A 399 16.66 4.69 -9.24
C TYR A 399 15.96 4.23 -7.96
N ALA A 400 14.77 3.70 -8.12
CA ALA A 400 13.97 3.16 -7.03
C ALA A 400 13.39 1.81 -7.41
N VAL A 401 13.20 0.96 -6.41
CA VAL A 401 12.42 -0.27 -6.53
C VAL A 401 11.04 0.01 -5.92
N ILE A 402 10.02 0.01 -6.77
CA ILE A 402 8.61 0.28 -6.42
C ILE A 402 7.77 -0.99 -6.55
N GLY A 403 6.50 -0.96 -6.14
CA GLY A 403 5.62 -2.13 -6.22
C GLY A 403 6.01 -3.26 -5.26
N ILE A 404 6.77 -2.94 -4.22
CA ILE A 404 7.27 -3.93 -3.25
C ILE A 404 6.14 -4.30 -2.29
N HIS A 405 5.40 -5.34 -2.64
CA HIS A 405 4.44 -5.98 -1.75
C HIS A 405 4.44 -7.50 -1.94
N PRO A 406 4.04 -8.28 -0.91
CA PRO A 406 3.81 -9.71 -1.08
C PRO A 406 2.84 -9.97 -2.23
N MET A 407 3.01 -11.09 -2.93
CA MET A 407 1.99 -11.56 -3.89
C MET A 407 0.61 -11.56 -3.22
N ARG A 408 -0.44 -11.29 -3.99
CA ARG A 408 -1.82 -11.20 -3.48
C ARG A 408 -2.68 -12.27 -4.13
N ILE A 409 -3.52 -12.95 -3.34
CA ILE A 409 -4.49 -13.94 -3.80
C ILE A 409 -5.91 -13.52 -3.42
N LYS A 410 -6.89 -14.00 -4.18
CA LYS A 410 -8.30 -13.59 -4.07
C LYS A 410 -9.16 -14.70 -3.49
N LEU A 411 -9.96 -14.39 -2.46
CA LEU A 411 -11.11 -15.18 -2.05
C LEU A 411 -12.38 -14.51 -2.58
N THR A 412 -13.16 -15.22 -3.37
CA THR A 412 -14.46 -14.77 -3.88
C THR A 412 -15.57 -15.47 -3.11
N LEU A 413 -16.34 -14.73 -2.31
CA LEU A 413 -17.55 -15.22 -1.66
C LEU A 413 -18.77 -14.91 -2.54
N LYS A 414 -19.62 -15.92 -2.74
CA LYS A 414 -20.89 -15.80 -3.47
C LYS A 414 -22.02 -16.36 -2.62
N ALA A 415 -23.23 -15.91 -2.90
CA ALA A 415 -24.46 -16.49 -2.36
C ALA A 415 -25.46 -16.67 -3.50
N THR A 416 -26.20 -17.78 -3.50
CA THR A 416 -27.39 -17.91 -4.36
C THR A 416 -28.54 -17.08 -3.79
N GLU A 417 -29.64 -16.99 -4.54
CA GLU A 417 -30.87 -16.31 -4.11
C GLU A 417 -31.35 -16.77 -2.72
N GLY A 418 -31.80 -15.82 -1.88
CA GLY A 418 -32.43 -16.07 -0.59
C GLY A 418 -31.48 -16.24 0.59
N GLY A 419 -30.29 -15.68 0.48
CA GLY A 419 -29.34 -15.61 1.58
C GLY A 419 -28.13 -14.77 1.26
N THR A 420 -27.27 -14.62 2.26
CA THR A 420 -25.98 -13.92 2.13
C THR A 420 -24.89 -14.67 2.88
N THR A 421 -23.66 -14.21 2.76
CA THR A 421 -22.54 -14.67 3.60
C THR A 421 -22.09 -13.58 4.55
N VAL A 422 -21.42 -13.96 5.63
CA VAL A 422 -20.62 -13.08 6.48
C VAL A 422 -19.20 -13.63 6.49
N PRO A 423 -18.19 -12.91 5.95
CA PRO A 423 -18.25 -11.63 5.24
C PRO A 423 -19.18 -11.64 4.01
N SER A 424 -19.69 -10.47 3.61
CA SER A 424 -20.64 -10.33 2.49
C SER A 424 -20.10 -10.91 1.18
N PRO A 425 -20.96 -11.33 0.24
CA PRO A 425 -20.51 -11.72 -1.09
C PRO A 425 -19.65 -10.63 -1.73
N GLY A 426 -18.50 -11.02 -2.30
CA GLY A 426 -17.50 -10.09 -2.80
C GLY A 426 -16.13 -10.75 -2.98
N THR A 427 -15.18 -9.97 -3.49
CA THR A 427 -13.80 -10.40 -3.68
C THR A 427 -12.93 -9.76 -2.61
N TYR A 428 -12.20 -10.61 -1.88
CA TYR A 428 -11.31 -10.25 -0.79
C TYR A 428 -9.87 -10.59 -1.19
N VAL A 429 -8.93 -9.68 -0.92
CA VAL A 429 -7.53 -9.83 -1.31
C VAL A 429 -6.69 -10.12 -0.08
N TYR A 430 -5.86 -11.16 -0.15
CA TYR A 430 -5.00 -11.61 0.95
C TYR A 430 -3.54 -11.75 0.49
N PRO A 431 -2.56 -11.55 1.39
CA PRO A 431 -1.16 -11.86 1.09
C PRO A 431 -0.96 -13.36 0.86
N TYR A 432 -0.37 -13.70 -0.28
CA TYR A 432 0.07 -15.05 -0.65
C TYR A 432 1.16 -15.56 0.29
N GLY A 433 1.21 -16.88 0.51
CA GLY A 433 2.22 -17.51 1.35
C GLY A 433 1.99 -17.34 2.86
N THR A 434 0.95 -16.61 3.28
CA THR A 434 0.46 -16.60 4.65
C THR A 434 -0.75 -17.52 4.77
N THR A 435 -0.76 -18.43 5.75
CA THR A 435 -1.94 -19.26 6.01
C THR A 435 -3.00 -18.42 6.70
N GLN A 436 -3.90 -17.84 5.91
CA GLN A 436 -5.05 -17.10 6.41
C GLN A 436 -6.27 -18.02 6.44
N ILE A 437 -6.97 -18.04 7.59
CA ILE A 437 -8.22 -18.78 7.74
C ILE A 437 -9.36 -17.77 7.81
N VAL A 438 -10.25 -17.80 6.81
CA VAL A 438 -11.44 -16.95 6.76
C VAL A 438 -12.64 -17.79 7.21
N ARG A 439 -13.26 -17.40 8.33
CA ARG A 439 -14.50 -18.01 8.80
C ARG A 439 -15.70 -17.38 8.09
N ALA A 440 -16.31 -18.13 7.18
CA ALA A 440 -17.49 -17.70 6.44
C ALA A 440 -18.77 -18.32 7.02
N THR A 441 -19.79 -17.49 7.26
CA THR A 441 -21.10 -17.92 7.76
C THR A 441 -22.16 -17.68 6.69
N ALA A 442 -22.90 -18.72 6.30
CA ALA A 442 -24.08 -18.58 5.45
C ALA A 442 -25.28 -18.14 6.30
N VAL A 443 -25.93 -17.06 5.90
CA VAL A 443 -27.08 -16.48 6.60
C VAL A 443 -28.29 -16.52 5.65
N PRO A 444 -29.21 -17.48 5.82
CA PRO A 444 -30.43 -17.55 5.03
C PRO A 444 -31.33 -16.35 5.31
N GLU A 445 -32.00 -15.85 4.28
CA GLU A 445 -33.11 -14.91 4.44
C GLU A 445 -34.36 -15.62 4.96
N THR A 446 -35.37 -14.83 5.34
CA THR A 446 -36.67 -15.35 5.78
C THR A 446 -37.25 -16.29 4.71
N HIS A 447 -37.70 -17.46 5.16
CA HIS A 447 -38.20 -18.56 4.33
C HIS A 447 -37.18 -19.25 3.42
N TYR A 448 -35.89 -19.09 3.63
CA TYR A 448 -34.86 -19.91 2.99
C TYR A 448 -34.10 -20.75 4.02
N ALA A 449 -33.46 -21.81 3.55
CA ALA A 449 -32.53 -22.62 4.31
C ALA A 449 -31.21 -22.74 3.55
N PHE A 450 -30.11 -22.76 4.29
CA PHE A 450 -28.80 -23.07 3.74
C PHE A 450 -28.73 -24.56 3.38
N THR A 451 -28.33 -24.88 2.16
CA THR A 451 -28.25 -26.26 1.66
C THR A 451 -26.82 -26.78 1.54
N GLY A 452 -25.81 -25.90 1.51
CA GLY A 452 -24.41 -26.28 1.47
C GLY A 452 -23.52 -25.27 0.78
N TRP A 453 -22.21 -25.43 0.94
CA TRP A 453 -21.17 -24.71 0.21
C TRP A 453 -20.82 -25.44 -1.09
N THR A 454 -20.48 -24.69 -2.13
CA THR A 454 -19.91 -25.20 -3.39
C THR A 454 -18.74 -24.31 -3.86
N GLY A 455 -17.94 -24.83 -4.80
CA GLY A 455 -16.70 -24.20 -5.28
C GLY A 455 -15.48 -24.89 -4.69
N ASP A 456 -14.50 -24.10 -4.24
CA ASP A 456 -13.27 -24.60 -3.59
C ASP A 456 -13.49 -25.07 -2.14
N VAL A 457 -14.69 -24.85 -1.60
CA VAL A 457 -15.16 -25.33 -0.30
C VAL A 457 -16.49 -26.03 -0.50
N SER A 458 -16.73 -27.15 0.19
CA SER A 458 -17.94 -27.95 0.02
C SER A 458 -18.46 -28.53 1.33
N GLY A 459 -19.74 -28.93 1.32
CA GLY A 459 -20.42 -29.54 2.45
C GLY A 459 -21.38 -28.61 3.17
N THR A 460 -21.96 -29.08 4.26
CA THR A 460 -23.06 -28.40 4.97
C THR A 460 -22.63 -27.73 6.28
N GLN A 461 -21.33 -27.72 6.59
CA GLN A 461 -20.82 -27.07 7.80
C GLN A 461 -21.02 -25.55 7.71
N ASN A 462 -21.63 -24.96 8.72
CA ASN A 462 -21.89 -23.53 8.79
C ASN A 462 -21.78 -23.05 10.25
N PRO A 463 -20.83 -22.17 10.60
CA PRO A 463 -19.83 -21.53 9.74
C PRO A 463 -18.76 -22.50 9.20
N VAL A 464 -18.16 -22.16 8.06
CA VAL A 464 -17.03 -22.89 7.45
C VAL A 464 -15.74 -22.09 7.58
N ASP A 465 -14.62 -22.78 7.83
CA ASP A 465 -13.29 -22.19 7.84
C ASP A 465 -12.61 -22.42 6.48
N ILE A 466 -12.25 -21.34 5.80
CA ILE A 466 -11.65 -21.36 4.46
C ILE A 466 -10.16 -21.02 4.58
N VAL A 467 -9.28 -21.96 4.23
CA VAL A 467 -7.84 -21.70 4.14
C VAL A 467 -7.56 -20.97 2.82
N VAL A 468 -7.03 -19.75 2.86
CA VAL A 468 -6.73 -18.94 1.68
C VAL A 468 -5.23 -19.08 1.34
N ASP A 469 -4.89 -20.18 0.68
CA ASP A 469 -3.53 -20.53 0.24
C ASP A 469 -3.28 -20.29 -1.27
N MET A 470 -4.36 -20.12 -2.04
CA MET A 470 -4.40 -19.77 -3.46
C MET A 470 -5.69 -19.01 -3.75
N GLU A 471 -5.91 -18.61 -5.01
CA GLU A 471 -7.20 -18.04 -5.39
C GLU A 471 -8.32 -19.07 -5.19
N LYS A 472 -9.41 -18.66 -4.52
CA LYS A 472 -10.55 -19.53 -4.19
C LYS A 472 -11.88 -18.83 -4.40
N THR A 473 -12.92 -19.61 -4.72
CA THR A 473 -14.32 -19.21 -4.76
C THR A 473 -15.15 -20.12 -3.87
N ALA A 474 -15.91 -19.54 -2.94
CA ALA A 474 -16.86 -20.25 -2.10
C ALA A 474 -18.28 -19.69 -2.32
N THR A 475 -19.24 -20.56 -2.59
CA THR A 475 -20.64 -20.17 -2.83
C THR A 475 -21.53 -20.79 -1.76
N ALA A 476 -22.23 -19.96 -0.99
CA ALA A 476 -23.30 -20.40 -0.10
C ALA A 476 -24.58 -20.64 -0.92
N ASN A 477 -25.11 -21.85 -0.85
CA ASN A 477 -26.34 -22.20 -1.55
C ASN A 477 -27.51 -22.17 -0.57
N PHE A 478 -28.58 -21.53 -1.02
CA PHE A 478 -29.82 -21.37 -0.28
C PHE A 478 -30.97 -21.91 -1.11
N LEU A 479 -31.96 -22.45 -0.42
CA LEU A 479 -33.15 -22.98 -1.04
C LEU A 479 -34.36 -22.52 -0.24
N ARG A 480 -35.37 -22.02 -0.95
CA ARG A 480 -36.60 -21.59 -0.30
C ARG A 480 -37.28 -22.76 0.41
N ASN A 481 -37.68 -22.59 1.66
CA ASN A 481 -38.47 -23.56 2.38
C ASN A 481 -39.85 -23.72 1.72
N ILE A 482 -40.34 -24.96 1.69
CA ILE A 482 -41.73 -25.27 1.36
C ILE A 482 -42.34 -25.86 2.63
N TYR A 483 -43.24 -25.10 3.24
CA TYR A 483 -43.89 -25.45 4.49
C TYR A 483 -45.07 -26.41 4.25
N ALA A 484 -45.42 -27.15 5.30
CA ALA A 484 -46.67 -27.90 5.33
C ALA A 484 -47.87 -26.95 5.21
N PRO A 485 -49.01 -27.43 4.68
CA PRO A 485 -50.31 -26.74 4.81
C PRO A 485 -50.53 -26.18 6.23
N LEU A 486 -51.11 -24.98 6.31
CA LEU A 486 -51.31 -24.25 7.56
C LEU A 486 -52.22 -25.03 8.52
N SER A 487 -53.23 -25.69 7.97
CA SER A 487 -54.13 -26.58 8.71
C SER A 487 -54.54 -27.74 7.82
N ALA A 488 -54.88 -28.87 8.44
CA ALA A 488 -55.46 -30.04 7.77
C ALA A 488 -56.45 -30.70 8.73
N SER A 489 -57.61 -31.09 8.20
CA SER A 489 -58.67 -31.78 8.94
C SER A 489 -59.25 -32.89 8.08
N GLY A 490 -59.81 -33.90 8.74
CA GLY A 490 -60.40 -35.03 8.07
C GLY A 490 -61.54 -35.63 8.87
N GLN A 491 -62.63 -35.97 8.19
CA GLN A 491 -63.81 -36.57 8.80
C GLN A 491 -64.23 -37.80 8.02
N LYS A 492 -64.45 -38.90 8.74
CA LYS A 492 -65.10 -40.08 8.17
C LYS A 492 -66.60 -39.87 8.13
N ILE A 493 -67.18 -39.93 6.93
CA ILE A 493 -68.60 -39.73 6.68
C ILE A 493 -69.20 -40.96 6.00
N LEU A 494 -70.44 -41.30 6.37
CA LEU A 494 -71.23 -42.30 5.66
C LEU A 494 -71.97 -41.63 4.51
N ASN A 495 -71.51 -41.85 3.29
CA ASN A 495 -72.18 -41.36 2.09
C ASN A 495 -73.28 -42.34 1.66
N ARG A 496 -74.53 -41.89 1.67
CA ARG A 496 -75.71 -42.70 1.29
C ARG A 496 -76.32 -42.17 -0.01
N SER A 497 -76.44 -43.05 -1.00
CA SER A 497 -77.28 -42.86 -2.19
C SER A 497 -78.48 -43.80 -2.12
N PHE A 498 -79.47 -43.62 -3.00
CA PHE A 498 -80.71 -44.40 -3.04
C PHE A 498 -80.50 -45.92 -3.09
N SER A 499 -79.34 -46.41 -3.55
CA SER A 499 -79.04 -47.84 -3.72
C SER A 499 -77.72 -48.32 -3.10
N GLN A 500 -76.88 -47.44 -2.54
CA GLN A 500 -75.53 -47.78 -2.06
C GLN A 500 -75.13 -46.93 -0.85
N ALA A 501 -74.36 -47.50 0.07
CA ALA A 501 -73.74 -46.80 1.18
C ALA A 501 -72.25 -47.13 1.24
N GLU A 502 -71.41 -46.10 1.36
CA GLU A 502 -69.97 -46.23 1.50
C GLU A 502 -69.45 -45.27 2.57
N TYR A 503 -68.33 -45.61 3.19
CA TYR A 503 -67.60 -44.64 4.02
C TYR A 503 -66.62 -43.88 3.13
N ILE A 504 -66.51 -42.58 3.38
CA ILE A 504 -65.58 -41.66 2.72
C ILE A 504 -64.81 -40.92 3.82
N ASN A 505 -63.51 -40.76 3.65
CA ASN A 505 -62.74 -39.78 4.43
C ASN A 505 -62.72 -38.48 3.64
N LEU A 506 -63.46 -37.48 4.12
CA LEU A 506 -63.45 -36.12 3.60
C LEU A 506 -62.25 -35.39 4.21
N ILE A 507 -61.29 -34.98 3.38
CA ILE A 507 -60.05 -34.32 3.79
C ILE A 507 -60.12 -32.88 3.31
N THR A 508 -59.86 -31.93 4.20
CA THR A 508 -59.75 -30.50 3.88
C THR A 508 -58.46 -29.92 4.46
N PHE A 509 -57.84 -28.98 3.77
CA PHE A 509 -56.62 -28.32 4.26
C PHE A 509 -56.55 -26.86 3.81
N GLU A 510 -55.77 -26.07 4.54
CA GLU A 510 -55.48 -24.68 4.18
C GLU A 510 -54.05 -24.58 3.65
N PRO A 511 -53.83 -24.13 2.40
CA PRO A 511 -52.49 -23.88 1.88
C PRO A 511 -51.73 -22.90 2.77
N ASN A 512 -50.43 -23.10 2.94
CA ASN A 512 -49.63 -22.17 3.73
C ASN A 512 -49.36 -20.88 2.94
N PRO A 513 -49.75 -19.69 3.45
CA PRO A 513 -49.59 -18.43 2.73
C PRO A 513 -48.12 -18.04 2.51
N ASP A 514 -47.19 -18.57 3.31
CA ASP A 514 -45.75 -18.34 3.14
C ASP A 514 -45.15 -19.19 2.03
N ASN A 515 -45.88 -20.15 1.47
CA ASN A 515 -45.43 -20.89 0.30
C ASN A 515 -45.66 -20.06 -0.97
N VAL A 516 -44.60 -19.88 -1.76
CA VAL A 516 -44.69 -19.27 -3.10
C VAL A 516 -44.45 -20.33 -4.17
N ASP A 517 -44.96 -20.08 -5.38
CA ASP A 517 -44.77 -20.93 -6.55
C ASP A 517 -45.22 -22.39 -6.36
N ILE A 518 -46.27 -22.61 -5.56
CA ILE A 518 -46.92 -23.92 -5.44
C ILE A 518 -47.78 -24.20 -6.65
N LYS A 519 -47.57 -25.35 -7.31
CA LYS A 519 -48.34 -25.79 -8.47
C LYS A 519 -49.48 -26.73 -8.09
N PHE A 520 -49.24 -27.61 -7.13
CA PHE A 520 -50.23 -28.56 -6.66
C PHE A 520 -49.90 -29.03 -5.24
N HIS A 521 -50.90 -29.62 -4.59
CA HIS A 521 -50.74 -30.37 -3.37
C HIS A 521 -50.86 -31.86 -3.68
N ARG A 522 -49.95 -32.66 -3.14
CA ARG A 522 -49.97 -34.10 -3.32
C ARG A 522 -50.42 -34.77 -2.02
N LEU A 523 -51.42 -35.63 -2.13
CA LEU A 523 -51.99 -36.38 -1.02
C LEU A 523 -51.51 -37.82 -1.08
N TYR A 524 -51.11 -38.30 0.08
CA TYR A 524 -50.65 -39.67 0.25
C TYR A 524 -51.38 -40.36 1.39
N GLU A 525 -51.80 -41.60 1.18
CA GLU A 525 -52.11 -42.54 2.27
C GLU A 525 -50.79 -43.14 2.79
N VAL A 526 -50.62 -43.16 4.10
CA VAL A 526 -49.41 -43.65 4.77
C VAL A 526 -49.75 -44.87 5.61
N GLU A 527 -49.09 -45.98 5.32
CA GLU A 527 -49.18 -47.24 6.07
C GLU A 527 -47.78 -47.66 6.52
N GLY A 528 -47.49 -47.51 7.81
CA GLY A 528 -46.13 -47.72 8.33
C GLY A 528 -45.15 -46.74 7.67
N THR A 529 -44.18 -47.27 6.92
CA THR A 529 -43.20 -46.47 6.15
C THR A 529 -43.60 -46.29 4.68
N LYS A 530 -44.64 -46.98 4.21
CA LYS A 530 -45.08 -46.91 2.81
C LYS A 530 -45.98 -45.70 2.61
N ARG A 531 -45.66 -44.92 1.57
CA ARG A 531 -46.40 -43.74 1.15
C ARG A 531 -47.01 -43.99 -0.23
N THR A 532 -48.33 -44.03 -0.34
CA THR A 532 -49.06 -44.27 -1.61
C THR A 532 -49.75 -42.99 -2.05
N GLU A 533 -49.43 -42.48 -3.23
CA GLU A 533 -50.09 -41.28 -3.77
C GLU A 533 -51.55 -41.62 -4.12
N ILE A 534 -52.47 -40.81 -3.60
CA ILE A 534 -53.91 -41.01 -3.81
C ILE A 534 -54.58 -39.84 -4.53
N ALA A 535 -53.95 -38.66 -4.55
CA ALA A 535 -54.42 -37.52 -5.31
C ALA A 535 -53.35 -36.46 -5.58
N LEU A 536 -53.57 -35.74 -6.67
CA LEU A 536 -52.86 -34.53 -7.07
C LEU A 536 -53.89 -33.40 -7.22
N LEU A 537 -53.77 -32.35 -6.42
CA LEU A 537 -54.76 -31.28 -6.32
C LEU A 537 -54.14 -29.95 -6.76
N GLU A 538 -54.53 -29.42 -7.91
CA GLU A 538 -54.00 -28.14 -8.42
C GLU A 538 -54.52 -26.95 -7.59
N THR A 539 -55.84 -26.82 -7.48
CA THR A 539 -56.51 -25.71 -6.77
C THR A 539 -57.47 -26.17 -5.68
N ALA A 540 -57.83 -27.45 -5.68
CA ALA A 540 -58.75 -28.01 -4.70
C ALA A 540 -58.09 -28.15 -3.33
N VAL A 541 -58.79 -27.64 -2.31
CA VAL A 541 -58.41 -27.76 -0.89
C VAL A 541 -59.22 -28.83 -0.15
N GLU A 542 -60.02 -29.58 -0.90
CA GLU A 542 -60.85 -30.68 -0.43
C GLU A 542 -60.60 -31.92 -1.30
N PHE A 543 -60.55 -33.09 -0.67
CA PHE A 543 -60.48 -34.38 -1.36
C PHE A 543 -61.30 -35.45 -0.64
N GLN A 544 -61.92 -36.34 -1.42
CA GLN A 544 -62.73 -37.44 -0.90
C GLN A 544 -62.03 -38.78 -1.16
N HIS A 545 -61.44 -39.39 -0.12
CA HIS A 545 -60.97 -40.77 -0.22
C HIS A 545 -62.18 -41.70 -0.01
N ARG A 546 -62.73 -42.24 -1.11
CA ARG A 546 -63.96 -43.06 -1.13
C ARG A 546 -63.66 -44.55 -0.94
N GLY A 547 -64.69 -45.33 -0.61
CA GLY A 547 -64.55 -46.78 -0.40
C GLY A 547 -63.69 -47.17 0.80
N VAL A 548 -63.56 -46.30 1.81
CA VAL A 548 -62.75 -46.58 3.00
C VAL A 548 -63.48 -47.54 3.96
N LEU A 549 -62.71 -48.24 4.80
CA LEU A 549 -63.27 -49.17 5.79
C LEU A 549 -63.74 -48.41 7.03
N LYS A 550 -64.94 -48.77 7.53
CA LYS A 550 -65.56 -48.17 8.71
C LYS A 550 -64.61 -48.12 9.91
N ASP A 551 -64.00 -49.25 10.25
CA ASP A 551 -63.23 -49.43 11.49
C ASP A 551 -61.70 -49.33 11.28
N LYS A 552 -61.24 -48.88 10.10
CA LYS A 552 -59.81 -48.64 9.82
C LYS A 552 -59.45 -47.18 10.06
N THR A 553 -58.37 -46.95 10.80
CA THR A 553 -57.72 -45.63 10.90
C THR A 553 -56.82 -45.40 9.69
N TYR A 554 -56.90 -44.21 9.10
CA TYR A 554 -56.09 -43.81 7.95
C TYR A 554 -55.18 -42.65 8.34
N THR A 555 -53.92 -42.70 7.91
CA THR A 555 -52.96 -41.59 8.05
C THR A 555 -52.71 -40.99 6.68
N TYR A 556 -52.75 -39.67 6.57
CA TYR A 556 -52.56 -38.92 5.36
C TYR A 556 -51.42 -37.91 5.51
N HIS A 557 -50.58 -37.81 4.47
CA HIS A 557 -49.61 -36.73 4.33
C HIS A 557 -50.03 -35.83 3.17
N ILE A 558 -50.22 -34.54 3.45
CA ILE A 558 -50.49 -33.50 2.45
C ILE A 558 -49.23 -32.67 2.30
N VAL A 559 -48.64 -32.65 1.10
CA VAL A 559 -47.44 -31.83 0.82
C VAL A 559 -47.73 -30.82 -0.27
N ALA A 560 -47.23 -29.59 -0.10
CA ALA A 560 -47.17 -28.62 -1.16
C ALA A 560 -46.00 -28.93 -2.10
N VAL A 561 -46.20 -28.77 -3.41
CA VAL A 561 -45.19 -29.04 -4.43
C VAL A 561 -45.02 -27.83 -5.34
N ASN A 562 -43.78 -27.37 -5.49
CA ASN A 562 -43.49 -26.21 -6.32
C ASN A 562 -43.31 -26.53 -7.82
N SER A 563 -43.08 -25.52 -8.65
CA SER A 563 -42.87 -25.70 -10.10
C SER A 563 -41.66 -26.58 -10.47
N ALA A 564 -40.67 -26.67 -9.59
CA ALA A 564 -39.50 -27.54 -9.73
C ALA A 564 -39.75 -28.97 -9.21
N SER A 565 -41.00 -29.35 -8.91
CA SER A 565 -41.37 -30.66 -8.35
C SER A 565 -40.74 -30.99 -6.99
N ARG A 566 -40.30 -29.98 -6.22
CA ARG A 566 -39.83 -30.17 -4.84
C ARG A 566 -41.03 -30.23 -3.90
N GLU A 567 -41.07 -31.27 -3.07
CA GLU A 567 -42.06 -31.39 -1.99
C GLU A 567 -41.59 -30.66 -0.74
N GLY A 568 -42.55 -30.03 -0.04
CA GLY A 568 -42.34 -29.47 1.28
C GLY A 568 -42.55 -30.46 2.41
N ALA A 569 -42.52 -29.93 3.64
CA ALA A 569 -42.90 -30.68 4.82
C ALA A 569 -44.37 -31.16 4.72
N PRO A 570 -44.72 -32.36 5.21
CA PRO A 570 -46.09 -32.84 5.19
C PRO A 570 -46.92 -32.26 6.33
N ALA A 571 -48.16 -31.86 6.05
CA ALA A 571 -49.20 -31.83 7.08
C ALA A 571 -49.68 -33.26 7.29
N VAL A 572 -49.58 -33.74 8.53
CA VAL A 572 -49.96 -35.11 8.91
C VAL A 572 -51.36 -35.09 9.49
N LEU A 573 -52.25 -35.90 8.92
CA LEU A 573 -53.66 -35.99 9.30
C LEU A 573 -54.02 -37.45 9.58
N VAL A 574 -54.72 -37.71 10.69
CA VAL A 574 -55.24 -39.03 11.03
C VAL A 574 -56.77 -38.99 11.05
N VAL A 575 -57.41 -39.89 10.31
CA VAL A 575 -58.87 -40.02 10.26
C VAL A 575 -59.29 -41.38 10.78
N GLN A 576 -60.12 -41.39 11.83
CA GLN A 576 -60.59 -42.59 12.52
C GLN A 576 -62.00 -42.98 12.11
#